data_AF-A0A2D5PC97-F1
#
_entry.id   AF-A0A2D5PC97-F1
#
_cell.length_a   1.000
_cell.length_b   1.000
_cell.length_c   1.000
_cell.angle_alpha   90.00
_cell.angle_beta   90.00
_cell.angle_gamma   90.00
#
_symmetry.space_group_name_H-M   'P 1'
#
loop_
_entity.id
_entity.type
_entity.pdbx_description
1 polymer ?
#
loop_
_entity_poly.entity_id
_entity_poly.type
_entity_poly.pdbx_seq_one_letter_code
_entity_poly.pdbx_strand_id
1 'polypeptide(L)'
;MNLVRTIQIRITNIYQNASNYIAISGVPLSEKAYNQNGHKKIIYIKSKTDVVPISPEIGQQWLVSGLEDRRTNSHNGFNVDERHYINPISLVCILQEDCDSFIHFINEEEGFVV
;
A
#
# COMPACT_ATOMS: atom_id res chain seq x y z
N MET A 1 13.44 21.12 2.21
CA MET A 1 13.65 19.69 2.53
C MET A 1 12.33 18.98 2.35
N ASN A 2 12.26 17.98 1.47
CA ASN A 2 11.06 17.16 1.33
C ASN A 2 11.04 16.14 2.48
N LEU A 3 9.95 16.11 3.23
CA LEU A 3 9.82 15.23 4.39
C LEU A 3 9.44 13.82 3.91
N VAL A 4 10.27 12.84 4.23
CA VAL A 4 9.95 11.42 4.04
C VAL A 4 8.90 11.02 5.07
N ARG A 5 7.82 10.38 4.61
CA ARG A 5 6.76 9.82 5.45
C ARG A 5 6.76 8.31 5.33
N THR A 6 6.46 7.64 6.44
CA THR A 6 6.26 6.20 6.50
C THR A 6 4.84 5.93 6.94
N ILE A 7 4.15 5.04 6.23
CA ILE A 7 2.77 4.65 6.52
C ILE A 7 2.57 3.17 6.32
N GLN A 8 1.84 2.54 7.23
CA GLN A 8 1.40 1.17 7.09
C GLN A 8 -0.02 1.15 6.51
N ILE A 9 -0.23 0.35 5.48
CA ILE A 9 -1.51 0.28 4.76
C ILE A 9 -1.97 -1.16 4.57
N ARG A 10 -3.27 -1.35 4.37
CA ARG A 10 -3.85 -2.56 3.79
C ARG A 10 -4.23 -2.29 2.35
N ILE A 11 -3.75 -3.13 1.42
CA ILE A 11 -4.10 -3.01 0.01
C ILE A 11 -5.59 -3.31 -0.17
N THR A 12 -6.30 -2.41 -0.85
CA THR A 12 -7.73 -2.54 -1.13
C THR A 12 -8.05 -2.55 -2.62
N ASN A 13 -7.12 -2.13 -3.47
CA ASN A 13 -7.31 -2.16 -4.92
C ASN A 13 -5.99 -2.27 -5.67
N ILE A 14 -6.01 -2.98 -6.79
CA ILE A 14 -4.91 -3.13 -7.74
C ILE A 14 -5.41 -2.63 -9.08
N TYR A 15 -4.95 -1.44 -9.49
CA TYR A 15 -5.31 -0.88 -10.79
C TYR A 15 -4.45 -1.48 -11.90
N GLN A 16 -3.20 -1.80 -11.57
CA GLN A 16 -2.26 -2.37 -12.52
C GLN A 16 -1.18 -3.17 -11.82
N ASN A 17 -0.92 -4.36 -12.37
CA ASN A 17 0.21 -5.20 -12.03
C ASN A 17 0.83 -5.70 -13.35
N ALA A 18 1.75 -4.91 -13.92
CA ALA A 18 2.38 -5.19 -15.20
C ALA A 18 3.90 -5.32 -15.03
N SER A 19 4.59 -5.81 -16.07
CA SER A 19 6.04 -6.06 -16.03
C SER A 19 6.89 -4.84 -15.68
N ASN A 20 6.44 -3.63 -16.01
CA ASN A 20 7.24 -2.42 -15.84
C ASN A 20 6.84 -1.57 -14.63
N TYR A 21 5.57 -1.63 -14.21
CA TYR A 21 5.10 -0.87 -13.06
C TYR A 21 3.84 -1.48 -12.44
N ILE A 22 3.65 -1.15 -11.16
CA ILE A 22 2.44 -1.40 -10.40
C ILE A 22 1.74 -0.07 -10.08
N ALA A 23 0.41 -0.13 -10.00
CA ALA A 23 -0.42 0.94 -9.48
C ALA A 23 -1.47 0.33 -8.55
N ILE A 24 -1.37 0.63 -7.27
CA ILE A 24 -2.21 0.05 -6.22
C ILE A 24 -2.73 1.15 -5.29
N SER A 25 -3.80 0.85 -4.56
CA SER A 25 -4.23 1.69 -3.45
C SER A 25 -4.61 0.89 -2.23
N GLY A 26 -4.55 1.54 -1.08
CA GLY A 26 -4.94 0.98 0.20
C GLY A 26 -5.47 2.02 1.17
N VAL A 27 -5.83 1.52 2.34
CA VAL A 27 -6.24 2.34 3.49
C VAL A 27 -5.18 2.22 4.59
N PRO A 28 -4.93 3.28 5.38
CA PRO A 28 -3.99 3.22 6.49
C PRO A 28 -4.44 2.22 7.56
N LEU A 29 -3.48 1.54 8.19
CA LEU A 29 -3.73 0.65 9.34
C LEU A 29 -3.55 1.35 10.68
N SER A 30 -2.54 2.21 10.80
CA SER A 30 -2.36 3.09 11.95
C SER A 30 -2.91 4.48 11.60
N GLU A 31 -3.67 5.04 12.54
CA GLU A 31 -4.53 6.21 12.42
C GLU A 31 -5.89 5.94 11.75
N LYS A 32 -6.93 6.41 12.43
CA LYS A 32 -8.33 6.51 11.99
C LYS A 32 -8.39 6.61 10.46
N ALA A 33 -8.97 5.60 9.80
CA ALA A 33 -9.20 5.57 8.35
C ALA A 33 -9.98 6.82 7.85
N TYR A 34 -10.62 7.51 8.80
CA TYR A 34 -11.21 8.82 8.67
C TYR A 34 -10.37 9.86 9.42
N ASN A 35 -10.00 10.95 8.76
CA ASN A 35 -9.41 12.08 9.47
C ASN A 35 -10.45 12.75 10.40
N GLN A 36 -10.01 13.70 11.25
CA GLN A 36 -10.89 14.42 12.19
C GLN A 36 -12.06 15.16 11.52
N ASN A 37 -12.01 15.35 10.19
CA ASN A 37 -13.02 16.02 9.39
C ASN A 37 -13.95 15.03 8.66
N GLY A 38 -13.88 13.73 8.97
CA GLY A 38 -14.72 12.70 8.37
C GLY A 38 -14.32 12.31 6.93
N HIS A 39 -13.17 12.78 6.43
CA HIS A 39 -12.72 12.41 5.08
C HIS A 39 -12.07 11.03 5.11
N LYS A 40 -12.46 10.19 4.16
CA LYS A 40 -11.81 8.90 3.94
C LYS A 40 -10.39 9.13 3.43
N LYS A 41 -9.40 8.54 4.09
CA LYS A 41 -8.00 8.61 3.66
C LYS A 41 -7.69 7.44 2.73
N ILE A 42 -7.19 7.71 1.53
CA ILE A 42 -6.78 6.69 0.55
C ILE A 42 -5.33 6.92 0.18
N ILE A 43 -4.54 5.85 0.21
CA ILE A 43 -3.12 5.87 -0.15
C ILE A 43 -2.99 5.25 -1.53
N TYR A 44 -2.39 5.98 -2.46
CA TYR A 44 -2.08 5.53 -3.81
C TYR A 44 -0.57 5.33 -3.93
N ILE A 45 -0.18 4.20 -4.52
CA ILE A 45 1.22 3.86 -4.75
C ILE A 45 1.38 3.57 -6.23
N LYS A 46 2.37 4.21 -6.83
CA LYS A 46 2.86 3.85 -8.16
C LYS A 46 4.35 3.60 -8.07
N SER A 47 4.77 2.41 -8.46
CA SER A 47 6.17 2.00 -8.38
C SER A 47 6.57 1.19 -9.58
N LYS A 48 7.86 1.18 -9.90
CA LYS A 48 8.42 0.18 -10.81
C LYS A 48 8.34 -1.20 -10.18
N THR A 49 8.22 -2.24 -11.01
CA THR A 49 8.06 -3.62 -10.56
C THR A 49 9.37 -4.19 -9.97
N ASP A 50 10.53 -3.66 -10.34
CA ASP A 50 11.87 -4.09 -9.89
C ASP A 50 12.15 -3.80 -8.40
N VAL A 51 11.46 -2.85 -7.80
CA VAL A 51 11.60 -2.48 -6.38
C VAL A 51 10.46 -3.04 -5.50
N VAL A 52 9.56 -3.82 -6.11
CA VAL A 52 8.40 -4.39 -5.43
C VAL A 52 8.79 -5.77 -4.89
N PRO A 53 8.67 -6.01 -3.57
CA PRO A 53 9.20 -7.24 -2.98
C PRO A 53 8.44 -8.49 -3.40
N ILE A 54 7.13 -8.37 -3.59
CA ILE A 54 6.22 -9.45 -4.01
C ILE A 54 5.10 -8.88 -4.89
N SER A 55 4.48 -9.72 -5.71
CA SER A 55 3.28 -9.31 -6.45
C SER A 55 2.19 -8.82 -5.47
N PRO A 56 1.62 -7.62 -5.67
CA PRO A 56 0.64 -7.08 -4.74
C PRO A 56 -0.68 -7.85 -4.80
N GLU A 57 -1.28 -8.07 -3.64
CA GLU A 57 -2.60 -8.69 -3.52
C GLU A 57 -3.52 -7.89 -2.59
N ILE A 58 -4.83 -7.98 -2.83
CA ILE A 58 -5.84 -7.33 -1.98
C ILE A 58 -5.81 -7.99 -0.60
N GLY A 59 -5.76 -7.16 0.45
CA GLY A 59 -5.70 -7.61 1.84
C GLY A 59 -4.28 -7.65 2.42
N GLN A 60 -3.23 -7.73 1.60
CA GLN A 60 -1.85 -7.65 2.08
C GLN A 60 -1.60 -6.33 2.83
N GLN A 61 -0.69 -6.37 3.80
CA GLN A 61 -0.27 -5.20 4.56
C GLN A 61 1.10 -4.75 4.12
N TRP A 62 1.27 -3.46 3.88
CA TRP A 62 2.50 -2.91 3.32
C TRP A 62 2.96 -1.72 4.15
N LEU A 63 4.27 -1.64 4.42
CA LEU A 63 4.94 -0.44 4.94
C LEU A 63 5.52 0.33 3.76
N VAL A 64 5.07 1.57 3.60
CA VAL A 64 5.44 2.44 2.48
C VAL A 64 6.21 3.62 3.04
N SER A 65 7.41 3.87 2.54
CA SER A 65 8.19 5.06 2.89
C SER A 65 8.55 5.86 1.65
N GLY A 66 8.28 7.16 1.65
CA GLY A 66 8.60 8.01 0.51
C GLY A 66 8.15 9.45 0.65
N LEU A 67 8.25 10.17 -0.46
CA LEU A 67 7.67 11.50 -0.59
C LEU A 67 6.18 11.36 -0.88
N GLU A 68 5.38 12.13 -0.15
CA GLU A 68 3.92 12.14 -0.28
C GLU A 68 3.48 13.40 -1.03
N ASP A 69 2.69 13.20 -2.09
CA ASP A 69 1.87 14.25 -2.69
C ASP A 69 0.43 14.12 -2.17
N ARG A 70 -0.08 15.15 -1.51
CA ARG A 70 -1.40 15.13 -0.86
C ARG A 70 -2.41 15.89 -1.70
N ARG A 71 -3.54 15.24 -1.97
CA ARG A 71 -4.63 15.80 -2.77
C ARG A 71 -5.94 15.66 -2.01
N THR A 72 -6.80 16.66 -2.07
CA THR A 72 -8.16 16.56 -1.55
C THR A 72 -9.11 16.59 -2.75
N ASN A 73 -9.80 15.48 -2.97
CA ASN A 73 -10.73 15.32 -4.08
C ASN A 73 -12.14 15.05 -3.54
N SER A 74 -13.16 15.46 -4.29
CA SER A 74 -14.54 15.06 -4.02
C SER A 74 -14.93 13.91 -4.95
N HIS A 75 -15.28 12.77 -4.38
CA HIS A 75 -15.83 11.62 -5.11
C HIS A 75 -17.27 11.42 -4.66
N ASN A 76 -18.24 11.58 -5.58
CA ASN A 76 -19.67 11.38 -5.32
C ASN A 76 -20.20 12.18 -4.10
N GLY A 77 -19.70 13.39 -3.87
CA GLY A 77 -20.08 14.25 -2.75
C GLY A 77 -19.34 13.96 -1.43
N PHE A 78 -18.44 12.98 -1.40
CA PHE A 78 -17.57 12.70 -0.26
C PHE A 78 -16.18 13.28 -0.50
N ASN A 79 -15.66 14.00 0.50
CA ASN A 79 -14.28 14.47 0.49
C ASN A 79 -13.34 13.29 0.81
N VAL A 80 -12.36 13.08 -0.06
CA VAL A 80 -11.33 12.05 0.06
C VAL A 80 -9.98 12.74 0.21
N ASP A 81 -9.25 12.34 1.24
CA ASP A 81 -7.88 12.76 1.48
C ASP A 81 -6.95 11.72 0.83
N GLU A 82 -6.46 12.04 -0.35
CA GLU A 82 -5.61 11.17 -1.14
C GLU A 82 -4.13 11.47 -0.87
N ARG A 83 -3.34 10.41 -0.70
CA ARG A 83 -1.89 10.50 -0.53
C ARG A 83 -1.22 9.66 -1.59
N HIS A 84 -0.41 10.28 -2.42
CA HIS A 84 0.23 9.66 -3.56
C HIS A 84 1.72 9.48 -3.29
N TYR A 85 2.17 8.23 -3.36
CA TYR A 85 3.56 7.81 -3.24
C TYR A 85 4.03 7.31 -4.62
N ILE A 86 4.74 8.16 -5.35
CA ILE A 86 5.28 7.84 -6.69
C ILE A 86 6.75 7.50 -6.56
N ASN A 87 7.13 6.29 -7.00
CA ASN A 87 8.46 5.71 -6.78
C ASN A 87 8.91 5.87 -5.32
N PRO A 88 8.18 5.25 -4.36
CA PRO A 88 8.52 5.30 -2.95
C PRO A 88 9.96 4.82 -2.72
N ILE A 89 10.58 5.35 -1.67
CA ILE A 89 11.94 5.01 -1.27
C ILE A 89 12.02 3.56 -0.79
N SER A 90 10.96 3.08 -0.12
CA SER A 90 10.89 1.70 0.38
C SER A 90 9.46 1.17 0.33
N LEU A 91 9.34 -0.10 -0.06
CA LEU A 91 8.12 -0.90 0.01
C LEU A 91 8.46 -2.20 0.72
N VAL A 92 7.75 -2.50 1.80
CA VAL A 92 7.94 -3.74 2.56
C VAL A 92 6.58 -4.40 2.72
N CYS A 93 6.43 -5.65 2.25
CA CYS A 93 5.25 -6.44 2.57
C CYS A 93 5.38 -6.96 4.01
N ILE A 94 4.35 -6.72 4.80
CA ILE A 94 4.21 -7.20 6.17
C ILE A 94 3.32 -8.43 6.14
N LEU A 95 3.87 -9.56 6.56
CA LEU A 95 3.10 -10.78 6.78
C LEU A 95 2.14 -10.57 7.96
N GLN A 96 0.87 -10.95 7.79
CA GLN A 96 -0.08 -10.93 8.90
C GLN A 96 0.22 -12.11 9.84
N GLU A 97 0.23 -11.88 11.15
CA GLU A 97 0.60 -12.88 12.17
C GLU A 97 -0.39 -14.04 12.35
N ASP A 98 -1.38 -14.21 11.46
CA ASP A 98 -2.18 -15.43 11.50
C ASP A 98 -1.40 -16.59 10.83
N CYS A 99 -1.24 -17.68 11.58
CA CYS A 99 -0.41 -18.81 11.17
C CYS A 99 -0.85 -19.46 9.85
N ASP A 100 -2.14 -19.35 9.49
CA ASP A 100 -2.70 -19.95 8.29
C ASP A 100 -2.29 -19.18 7.02
N SER A 101 -2.27 -17.85 7.08
CA SER A 101 -1.77 -16.99 6.00
C SER A 101 -0.26 -17.11 5.82
N PHE A 102 0.50 -17.39 6.90
CA PHE A 102 1.92 -17.69 6.79
C PHE A 102 2.19 -19.00 6.03
N ILE A 103 1.45 -20.06 6.33
CA ILE A 103 1.60 -21.35 5.63
C ILE A 103 1.25 -21.20 4.15
N HIS A 104 0.23 -20.41 3.81
CA HIS A 104 -0.11 -20.17 2.40
C HIS A 104 0.97 -19.37 1.67
N PHE A 105 1.51 -18.32 2.30
CA PHE A 105 2.60 -17.50 1.76
C PHE A 105 3.87 -18.31 1.51
N ILE A 106 4.21 -19.23 2.41
CA ILE A 106 5.40 -20.10 2.28
C ILE A 106 5.20 -21.15 1.18
N ASN A 107 4.00 -21.70 1.03
CA ASN A 107 3.73 -22.74 0.03
C ASN A 107 3.65 -22.22 -1.42
N GLU A 108 3.41 -20.93 -1.63
CA GLU A 108 3.34 -20.33 -2.98
C GLU A 108 4.70 -19.83 -3.50
N GLU A 109 5.72 -19.74 -2.66
CA GLU A 109 7.08 -19.35 -3.04
C GLU A 109 7.94 -20.61 -3.24
N GLU A 110 8.24 -20.97 -4.50
CA GLU A 110 9.04 -22.17 -4.88
C GLU A 110 10.49 -22.22 -4.32
N GLY A 111 10.90 -21.22 -3.51
CA GLY A 111 12.24 -21.10 -2.93
C GLY A 111 12.34 -21.34 -1.42
N PHE A 112 11.24 -21.62 -0.71
CA PHE A 112 11.27 -21.77 0.74
C PHE A 112 11.43 -23.24 1.17
N VAL A 113 12.60 -23.60 1.69
CA VAL A 113 12.88 -24.93 2.28
C VAL A 113 13.19 -24.74 3.76
N VAL A 114 12.43 -25.41 4.63
CA VAL A 114 12.65 -25.46 6.09
C VAL A 114 13.79 -26.41 6.44
#